data_AF-A0A147F3M0-F1
#
_entry.id   AF-A0A147F3M0-F1
#
_cell.length_a   1.000
_cell.length_b   1.000
_cell.length_c   1.000
_cell.angle_alpha   90.00
_cell.angle_beta   90.00
_cell.angle_gamma   90.00
#
_symmetry.space_group_name_H-M   'P 1'
#
loop_
_entity.id
_entity.type
_entity.pdbx_description
1 polymer ?
#
loop_
_entity_poly.entity_id
_entity_poly.type
_entity_poly.pdbx_seq_one_letter_code
_entity_poly.pdbx_strand_id
1 'polypeptide(L)' 'MNDDAVRQAASHVLASWPLDDEDGPRRWLLIGMDSAGRTLELVTLTFDDGHEMIIHAMIARPEYLRDL' A
#
# COMPACT_ATOMS: atom_id res chain seq x y z
N MET A 1 4.89 0.36 14.28
CA MET A 1 4.01 0.99 13.28
C MET A 1 2.62 1.02 13.88
N ASN A 2 1.91 2.15 13.79
CA ASN A 2 0.54 2.32 14.29
C ASN A 2 -0.39 2.65 13.11
N ASP A 3 -1.70 2.68 13.35
CA ASP A 3 -2.69 2.94 12.31
C ASP A 3 -2.51 4.30 11.63
N ASP A 4 -2.11 5.33 12.37
CA ASP A 4 -1.92 6.67 11.80
C ASP A 4 -0.77 6.70 10.79
N ALA A 5 0.33 5.97 11.06
CA ALA A 5 1.42 5.83 10.10
C ALA A 5 0.95 5.09 8.83
N VAL A 6 0.11 4.07 8.99
CA VAL A 6 -0.46 3.31 7.86
C VAL A 6 -1.40 4.18 7.03
N ARG A 7 -2.32 4.93 7.67
CA ARG A 7 -3.24 5.86 6.99
C ARG A 7 -2.49 6.98 6.27
N GLN A 8 -1.45 7.53 6.92
CA GLN A 8 -0.61 8.56 6.33
C GLN A 8 0.05 8.04 5.06
N ALA A 9 0.70 6.87 5.12
CA ALA A 9 1.34 6.26 3.95
C ALA A 9 0.33 5.94 2.83
N ALA A 10 -0.85 5.42 3.16
CA ALA A 10 -1.91 5.16 2.19
C ALA A 10 -2.44 6.45 1.51
N SER A 11 -2.34 7.59 2.19
CA SER A 11 -2.71 8.91 1.63
C SER A 11 -1.57 9.59 0.87
N HIS A 12 -0.33 9.09 1.01
CA HIS A 12 0.89 9.65 0.42
C HIS A 12 1.63 8.57 -0.36
N VAL A 13 0.94 8.00 -1.35
CA VAL A 13 1.45 6.95 -2.23
C VAL A 13 2.47 7.54 -3.20
N LEU A 14 3.62 6.89 -3.29
CA LEU A 14 4.71 7.20 -4.20
C LEU A 14 4.62 6.33 -5.47
N ALA A 15 4.27 5.05 -5.32
CA ALA A 15 4.07 4.12 -6.43
C ALA A 15 3.00 3.08 -6.09
N SER A 16 2.34 2.56 -7.11
CA SER A 16 1.36 1.48 -6.98
C SER A 16 1.41 0.50 -8.16
N TRP A 17 1.16 -0.77 -7.88
CA TRP A 17 1.10 -1.83 -8.89
C TRP A 17 0.00 -2.84 -8.54
N PRO A 18 -0.71 -3.40 -9.53
CA PRO A 18 -1.61 -4.52 -9.28
C PRO A 18 -0.80 -5.76 -8.87
N LEU A 19 -1.31 -6.53 -7.91
CA LEU A 19 -0.68 -7.78 -7.46
C LEU A 19 -1.27 -9.03 -8.11
N ASP A 20 -2.51 -8.97 -8.59
CA ASP A 20 -3.21 -10.11 -9.17
C ASP A 20 -4.30 -9.71 -10.18
N ASP A 21 -4.65 -10.68 -11.05
CA ASP A 21 -5.71 -10.61 -12.08
C ASP A 21 -6.84 -11.64 -11.81
N GLU A 22 -6.99 -12.14 -10.58
CA GLU A 22 -7.97 -13.19 -10.24
C GLU A 22 -9.40 -12.67 -9.97
N ASP A 23 -10.39 -13.58 -10.02
CA ASP A 23 -11.79 -13.33 -9.65
C ASP A 23 -11.92 -13.06 -8.14
N GLY A 24 -11.89 -11.78 -7.75
CA GLY A 24 -12.00 -11.30 -6.38
C GLY A 24 -11.77 -9.78 -6.29
N PRO A 25 -11.81 -9.17 -5.08
CA PRO A 25 -11.45 -7.77 -4.94
C PRO A 25 -9.99 -7.58 -5.38
N ARG A 26 -9.77 -6.62 -6.27
CA ARG A 26 -8.46 -6.38 -6.90
C ARG A 26 -7.44 -6.00 -5.85
N ARG A 27 -6.25 -6.61 -5.88
CA ARG A 27 -5.19 -6.29 -4.92
C ARG A 27 -4.18 -5.33 -5.53
N TRP A 28 -3.79 -4.35 -4.72
CA TRP A 28 -2.76 -3.39 -5.07
C TRP A 28 -1.65 -3.41 -4.04
N LEU A 29 -0.42 -3.42 -4.55
CA LEU A 29 0.76 -3.03 -3.80
C LEU A 29 0.86 -1.51 -3.85
N LEU A 30 1.00 -0.87 -2.69
CA LEU A 30 1.25 0.55 -2.57
C LEU A 30 2.58 0.75 -1.83
N ILE A 31 3.41 1.64 -2.35
CA ILE A 31 4.55 2.17 -1.61
C ILE A 31 4.23 3.61 -1.23
N GLY A 32 4.17 3.90 0.08
CA GLY A 32 3.77 5.20 0.59
C GLY A 32 4.66 5.69 1.73
N MET A 33 4.62 6.99 2.02
CA MET A 33 5.46 7.60 3.07
C MET A 33 4.63 7.99 4.29
N ASP A 34 5.07 7.57 5.49
CA ASP A 34 4.46 8.02 6.72
C ASP A 34 4.98 9.40 7.19
N SER A 35 4.41 9.93 8.27
CA SER A 35 4.75 11.26 8.78
C SER A 35 6.14 11.34 9.41
N ALA A 36 6.78 10.19 9.67
CA ALA A 36 8.16 10.10 10.13
C ALA A 36 9.16 9.97 8.96
N GLY A 37 8.68 10.04 7.72
CA GLY A 37 9.50 9.88 6.51
C GLY A 37 9.87 8.43 6.22
N ARG A 38 9.24 7.45 6.89
CA ARG A 38 9.48 6.04 6.61
C ARG A 38 8.63 5.61 5.42
N THR A 39 9.25 4.92 4.48
CA THR A 39 8.53 4.28 3.39
C THR A 39 7.91 2.98 3.87
N LEU A 40 6.61 2.83 3.66
CA LEU A 40 5.83 1.64 3.96
C LEU A 40 5.39 0.96 2.67
N GLU A 41 5.41 -0.36 2.71
CA GLU A 41 4.74 -1.23 1.76
C GLU A 41 3.37 -1.59 2.33
N LEU A 42 2.32 -1.37 1.56
CA LEU A 42 0.94 -1.70 1.90
C LEU A 42 0.33 -2.60 0.84
N VAL A 43 -0.60 -3.47 1.25
CA VAL A 43 -1.49 -4.17 0.32
C VAL A 43 -2.92 -3.74 0.58
N THR A 44 -3.61 -3.27 -0.45
CA THR A 44 -5.04 -2.95 -0.40
C THR A 44 -5.85 -3.93 -1.22
N LEU A 45 -7.09 -4.15 -0.79
CA LEU A 45 -8.17 -4.71 -1.58
C LEU A 45 -9.04 -3.56 -2.08
N THR A 46 -9.36 -3.54 -3.37
CA THR A 46 -10.38 -2.67 -3.94
C THR A 46 -11.57 -3.54 -4.34
N PHE A 47 -12.72 -3.29 -3.72
CA PHE A 47 -13.97 -4.01 -3.99
C PHE A 47 -14.71 -3.38 -5.18
N ASP A 48 -15.67 -4.10 -5.75
CA ASP A 48 -16.43 -3.65 -6.94
C ASP A 48 -17.29 -2.40 -6.68
N ASP A 49 -17.61 -2.11 -5.42
CA ASP A 49 -18.31 -0.90 -4.99
C ASP A 49 -17.38 0.29 -4.74
N GLY A 50 -16.07 0.12 -4.96
CA GLY A 50 -15.05 1.14 -4.78
C GLY A 50 -14.56 1.29 -3.35
N HIS A 51 -15.03 0.47 -2.40
CA HIS A 51 -14.43 0.44 -1.06
C HIS A 51 -13.01 -0.12 -1.12
N GLU A 52 -12.15 0.42 -0.26
CA GLU A 52 -10.77 -0.02 -0.11
C GLU A 52 -10.51 -0.53 1.32
N MET A 53 -9.73 -1.60 1.43
CA MET A 53 -9.32 -2.19 2.70
C MET A 53 -7.83 -2.47 2.68
N ILE A 54 -7.08 -1.90 3.63
CA ILE A 54 -5.67 -2.26 3.84
C ILE A 54 -5.63 -3.60 4.59
N ILE A 55 -5.01 -4.61 3.97
CA ILE A 55 -4.88 -5.96 4.55
C ILE A 55 -3.45 -6.30 4.95
N HIS A 56 -2.48 -5.46 4.57
CA HIS A 56 -1.07 -5.61 4.92
C HIS A 56 -0.40 -4.26 5.03
N ALA A 57 0.53 -4.14 5.99
CA ALA A 57 1.40 -2.98 6.12
C ALA A 57 2.73 -3.39 6.77
N MET A 58 3.85 -2.96 6.20
CA MET A 58 5.19 -3.13 6.75
C MET A 58 6.14 -2.03 6.28
N ILE A 59 7.32 -1.91 6.90
CA ILE A 59 8.40 -1.07 6.35
C ILE A 59 8.71 -1.61 4.95
N ALA A 60 8.78 -0.71 3.96
CA ALA A 60 9.01 -1.08 2.58
C ALA A 60 10.31 -1.86 2.44
N ARG A 61 10.24 -3.00 1.74
CA ARG A 61 11.42 -3.80 1.48
C ARG A 61 12.33 -3.09 0.47
N PRO A 62 13.67 -3.23 0.58
CA PRO A 62 14.60 -2.48 -0.26
C PRO A 62 14.42 -2.69 -1.76
N GLU A 63 13.92 -3.85 -2.19
CA GLU A 63 13.63 -4.13 -3.60
C GLU A 63 12.68 -3.11 -4.22
N TYR A 64 11.62 -2.69 -3.52
CA TYR A 64 10.66 -1.74 -4.05
C TYR A 64 11.19 -0.30 -4.10
N LEU A 65 12.25 0.00 -3.36
CA LEU A 65 12.86 1.33 -3.31
C LEU A 65 13.88 1.56 -4.42
N ARG A 66 14.35 0.50 -5.10
CA ARG A 66 15.34 0.62 -6.17
C ARG A 66 14.73 1.16 -7.47
N ASP A 67 13.45 0.90 -7.66
CA ASP A 67 12.71 1.19 -8.89
C ASP A 67 11.73 2.38 -8.72
N LEU A 68 11.82 3.09 -7.59
CA LEU A 68 11.09 4.32 -7.26
C LEU A 68 11.86 5.56 -7.73
#